data_AF-A0A067N6U3-F1
#
_entry.id   AF-A0A067N6U3-F1
#
_cell.length_a   1.000
_cell.length_b   1.000
_cell.length_c   1.000
_cell.angle_alpha   90.00
_cell.angle_beta   90.00
_cell.angle_gamma   90.00
#
_symmetry.space_group_name_H-M   'P 1'
#
loop_
_entity.id
_entity.type
_entity.pdbx_description
1 polymer ?
#
loop_
_entity_poly.entity_id
_entity_poly.type
_entity_poly.pdbx_seq_one_letter_code
_entity_poly.pdbx_strand_id
1 'polypeptide(L)'
;MTNLFLELLAMGLSITTELLRLMGLDWSHSILLRHLKTIPWQRPKTLSDMPYDVVLVISNYLSVRDLCNLRETSKQLSSLVQDRSIWLLALRDILEVRPIPRLSFSLDERDLDEVMTATLRLTTLDRKIRGVDPITTFRIARSFDEDLLFPVPLPGGRYFVILQDSERKLVVHDWDADTLREGRPLVPPSAHPIYLWRAIPVSSTAINIAVASLEDSKDHVQSLQRTHISIYHCNADSGTSELIDYFSVDTKIWTLFIDTTHLAILWNHCDHGQFAYIRTYEQGTHTPIMSLKDPKCPQRGTITIISQGYFITAAGGGVYTRLFTMPAMHPINGTHIADSPVYHPCIWSAAQGGDYLLNPRITPLLLGHSLSSKTPPPKFAVWAGRHVTIYSLLDGADVRYDANSQHMCPDLPYYIGEDERSFMGEISGVHALSDRSLRLFALPVTHTTSFGLMRLGSAPSADADGFQVTKLNCPDMREHEIIFELSFDEESGRLFMIYEDEKNLKSRIVLAHL
;
A
#
# COMPACT_ATOMS: atom_id res chain seq x y z
N MET A 1 43.18 -30.31 7.96
CA MET A 1 42.72 -31.16 6.85
C MET A 1 41.65 -30.48 5.98
N THR A 2 40.75 -29.67 6.54
CA THR A 2 39.72 -28.92 5.78
C THR A 2 40.28 -27.97 4.71
N ASN A 3 41.33 -27.18 5.00
CA ASN A 3 41.93 -26.31 3.97
C ASN A 3 42.50 -27.10 2.79
N LEU A 4 43.13 -28.26 3.03
CA LEU A 4 43.68 -29.09 1.96
C LEU A 4 42.57 -29.60 1.00
N PHE A 5 41.37 -29.83 1.52
CA PHE A 5 40.22 -30.29 0.71
C PHE A 5 39.61 -29.14 -0.11
N LEU A 6 39.55 -27.92 0.46
CA LEU A 6 39.14 -26.72 -0.26
C LEU A 6 40.17 -26.29 -1.32
N GLU A 7 41.46 -26.41 -1.04
CA GLU A 7 42.54 -26.18 -2.01
C GLU A 7 42.52 -27.24 -3.12
N LEU A 8 42.26 -28.52 -2.81
CA LEU A 8 42.07 -29.56 -3.82
C LEU A 8 40.80 -29.37 -4.66
N LEU A 9 39.71 -28.86 -4.07
CA LEU A 9 38.50 -28.48 -4.82
C LEU A 9 38.71 -27.24 -5.69
N ALA A 10 39.41 -26.22 -5.19
CA ALA A 10 39.76 -25.02 -5.95
C ALA A 10 40.77 -25.32 -7.08
N MET A 11 41.75 -26.19 -6.83
CA MET A 11 42.62 -26.73 -7.89
C MET A 11 41.84 -27.61 -8.86
N GLY A 12 40.90 -28.43 -8.40
CA GLY A 12 40.04 -29.23 -9.28
C GLY A 12 39.15 -28.37 -10.17
N LEU A 13 38.54 -27.32 -9.62
CA LEU A 13 37.74 -26.34 -10.37
C LEU A 13 38.60 -25.52 -11.33
N SER A 14 39.77 -25.05 -10.91
CA SER A 14 40.72 -24.31 -11.76
C SER A 14 41.26 -25.18 -12.91
N ILE A 15 41.67 -26.41 -12.62
CA ILE A 15 42.14 -27.38 -13.62
C ILE A 15 41.01 -27.73 -14.58
N THR A 16 39.78 -27.93 -14.11
CA THR A 16 38.64 -28.20 -15.00
C THR A 16 38.27 -26.99 -15.84
N THR A 17 38.23 -25.77 -15.31
CA THR A 17 37.94 -24.57 -16.12
C THR A 17 39.02 -24.29 -17.16
N GLU A 18 40.32 -24.43 -16.82
CA GLU A 18 41.39 -24.15 -17.78
C GLU A 18 41.55 -25.28 -18.80
N LEU A 19 41.25 -26.53 -18.43
CA LEU A 19 41.17 -27.66 -19.36
C LEU A 19 39.94 -27.54 -20.29
N LEU A 20 38.78 -27.09 -19.77
CA LEU A 20 37.59 -26.80 -20.58
C LEU A 20 37.86 -25.66 -21.58
N ARG A 21 38.59 -24.62 -21.14
CA ARG A 21 39.01 -23.49 -21.99
C ARG A 21 40.01 -23.92 -23.07
N LEU A 22 40.95 -24.81 -22.74
CA LEU A 22 41.90 -25.39 -23.70
C LEU A 22 41.25 -26.37 -24.70
N MET A 23 40.13 -27.01 -24.34
CA MET A 23 39.45 -27.99 -25.20
C MET A 23 38.39 -27.42 -26.14
N GLY A 24 38.07 -26.11 -26.07
CA GLY A 24 37.26 -25.41 -27.08
C GLY A 24 35.86 -25.98 -27.33
N LEU A 25 35.27 -26.64 -26.32
CA LEU A 25 33.97 -27.31 -26.43
C LEU A 25 32.85 -26.41 -25.90
N ASP A 26 31.92 -26.01 -26.78
CA ASP A 26 30.64 -25.45 -26.37
C ASP A 26 29.72 -26.55 -25.80
N TRP A 27 29.70 -26.66 -24.46
CA TRP A 27 28.83 -27.59 -23.76
C TRP A 27 27.39 -27.09 -23.78
N SER A 28 26.62 -27.48 -24.81
CA SER A 28 25.16 -27.26 -24.78
C SER A 28 24.56 -27.89 -23.52
N HIS A 29 23.50 -27.26 -22.98
CA HIS A 29 22.81 -27.65 -21.74
C HIS A 29 22.48 -29.15 -21.66
N SER A 30 22.24 -29.80 -22.81
CA SER A 30 21.98 -31.23 -22.94
C SER A 30 23.16 -32.14 -22.54
N ILE A 31 24.40 -31.72 -22.80
CA ILE A 31 25.61 -32.51 -22.53
C ILE A 31 25.99 -32.41 -21.05
N LEU A 32 25.85 -31.21 -20.48
CA LEU A 32 26.08 -30.94 -19.05
C LEU A 32 25.11 -31.75 -18.17
N LEU A 33 23.82 -31.77 -18.53
CA LEU A 33 22.82 -32.67 -17.90
C LEU A 33 23.15 -34.16 -18.09
N ARG A 34 23.74 -34.56 -19.22
CA ARG A 34 24.21 -35.94 -19.44
C ARG A 34 25.35 -36.29 -18.49
N HIS A 35 26.30 -35.39 -18.27
CA HIS A 35 27.43 -35.65 -17.37
C HIS A 35 27.01 -35.65 -15.90
N LEU A 36 26.13 -34.74 -15.48
CA LEU A 36 25.56 -34.77 -14.13
C LEU A 36 24.84 -36.10 -13.82
N LYS A 37 24.21 -36.73 -14.83
CA LYS A 37 23.64 -38.08 -14.75
C LYS A 37 24.67 -39.23 -14.70
N THR A 38 25.91 -39.00 -15.15
CA THR A 38 26.98 -40.01 -15.07
C THR A 38 27.78 -39.97 -13.77
N ILE A 39 27.68 -38.89 -12.99
CA ILE A 39 28.21 -38.86 -11.62
C ILE A 39 27.38 -39.84 -10.77
N PRO A 40 27.99 -40.78 -10.03
CA PRO A 40 27.27 -41.70 -9.16
C PRO A 40 26.78 -40.98 -7.90
N TRP A 41 25.75 -40.16 -8.05
CA TRP A 41 25.04 -39.51 -6.95
C TRP A 41 24.38 -40.58 -6.06
N GLN A 42 24.97 -40.85 -4.90
CA GLN A 42 24.24 -41.50 -3.83
C GLN A 42 23.09 -40.57 -3.43
N ARG A 43 21.85 -41.05 -3.60
CA ARG A 43 20.67 -40.26 -3.25
C ARG A 43 20.73 -39.93 -1.74
N PRO A 44 20.75 -38.65 -1.34
CA PRO A 44 20.76 -38.28 0.07
C PRO A 44 19.54 -38.89 0.77
N LYS A 45 19.75 -39.48 1.95
CA LYS A 45 18.69 -40.18 2.70
C LYS A 45 17.84 -39.19 3.50
N THR A 46 18.45 -38.07 3.87
CA THR A 46 17.86 -36.96 4.62
C THR A 46 18.29 -35.62 4.01
N LEU A 47 17.59 -34.54 4.35
CA LEU A 47 18.00 -33.17 4.00
C LEU A 47 19.38 -32.81 4.57
N SER A 48 19.75 -33.37 5.73
CA SER A 48 21.06 -33.20 6.36
C SER A 48 22.24 -33.76 5.54
N ASP A 49 21.99 -34.71 4.64
CA ASP A 49 23.00 -35.33 3.76
C ASP A 49 23.23 -34.52 2.47
N MET A 50 22.44 -33.48 2.21
CA MET A 50 22.60 -32.62 1.03
C MET A 50 23.65 -31.53 1.25
N PRO A 51 24.36 -31.07 0.20
CA PRO A 51 25.19 -29.88 0.27
C PRO A 51 24.39 -28.66 0.74
N TYR A 52 24.99 -27.83 1.59
CA TYR A 52 24.34 -26.65 2.19
C TYR A 52 23.64 -25.77 1.14
N ASP A 53 24.31 -25.47 0.04
CA ASP A 53 23.79 -24.63 -1.05
C ASP A 53 22.52 -25.21 -1.69
N VAL A 54 22.40 -26.54 -1.76
CA VAL A 54 21.21 -27.22 -2.30
C VAL A 54 20.04 -27.09 -1.32
N VAL A 55 20.28 -27.23 -0.02
CA VAL A 55 19.22 -27.07 1.00
C VAL A 55 18.81 -25.59 1.14
N LEU A 56 19.75 -24.66 0.99
CA LEU A 56 19.49 -23.23 0.91
C LEU A 56 18.58 -22.90 -0.30
N VAL A 57 18.92 -23.39 -1.49
CA VAL A 57 18.09 -23.24 -2.69
C VAL A 57 16.71 -23.88 -2.52
N ILE A 58 16.60 -25.07 -1.90
CA ILE A 58 15.30 -25.69 -1.60
C ILE A 58 14.49 -24.81 -0.62
N SER A 59 15.13 -24.22 0.40
CA SER A 59 14.49 -23.33 1.38
C SER A 59 13.91 -22.07 0.73
N ASN A 60 14.50 -21.63 -0.38
CA ASN A 60 13.98 -20.53 -1.19
C ASN A 60 12.69 -20.87 -1.95
N TYR A 61 12.21 -22.12 -1.92
CA TYR A 61 10.91 -22.53 -2.47
C TYR A 61 9.91 -23.00 -1.40
N LEU A 62 10.20 -22.82 -0.11
CA LEU A 62 9.32 -23.21 0.99
C LEU A 62 8.33 -22.09 1.36
N SER A 63 7.13 -22.46 1.83
CA SER A 63 6.24 -21.47 2.46
C SER A 63 6.84 -20.98 3.78
N VAL A 64 6.38 -19.83 4.30
CA VAL A 64 6.82 -19.34 5.61
C VAL A 64 6.50 -20.33 6.72
N ARG A 65 5.36 -21.05 6.61
CA ARG A 65 5.01 -22.15 7.51
C ARG A 65 6.03 -23.29 7.43
N ASP A 66 6.47 -23.66 6.23
CA ASP A 66 7.43 -24.75 6.05
C ASP A 66 8.84 -24.36 6.51
N LEU A 67 9.23 -23.08 6.40
CA LEU A 67 10.45 -22.56 7.03
C LEU A 67 10.40 -22.68 8.56
N CYS A 68 9.26 -22.35 9.19
CA CYS A 68 9.06 -22.57 10.63
C CYS A 68 9.15 -24.06 10.98
N ASN A 69 8.44 -24.94 10.25
CA ASN A 69 8.52 -26.38 10.45
C ASN A 69 9.98 -26.88 10.32
N LEU A 70 10.70 -26.43 9.28
CA LEU A 70 12.08 -26.81 9.00
C LEU A 70 13.02 -26.43 10.16
N ARG A 71 12.84 -25.25 10.75
CA ARG A 71 13.58 -24.78 11.93
C ARG A 71 13.42 -25.69 13.15
N GLU A 72 12.25 -26.32 13.31
CA GLU A 72 11.94 -27.22 14.44
C GLU A 72 12.45 -28.66 14.23
N THR A 73 12.72 -29.09 12.99
CA THR A 73 13.09 -30.49 12.70
C THR A 73 14.41 -30.97 13.30
N SER A 74 15.47 -30.15 13.29
CA SER A 74 16.80 -30.54 13.76
C SER A 74 17.70 -29.32 14.00
N LYS A 75 18.75 -29.47 14.81
CA LYS A 75 19.70 -28.38 15.08
C LYS A 75 20.39 -27.82 13.83
N GLN A 76 20.73 -28.69 12.86
CA GLN A 76 21.37 -28.30 11.60
C GLN A 76 20.42 -27.47 10.73
N LEU A 77 19.17 -27.90 10.61
CA LEU A 77 18.15 -27.19 9.82
C LEU A 77 17.66 -25.91 10.54
N SER A 78 17.67 -25.89 11.88
CA SER A 78 17.50 -24.65 12.66
C SER A 78 18.59 -23.63 12.35
N SER A 79 19.86 -24.06 12.30
CA SER A 79 21.00 -23.20 11.94
C SER A 79 20.96 -22.73 10.48
N LEU A 80 20.41 -23.53 9.55
CA LEU A 80 20.18 -23.11 8.17
C LEU A 80 19.10 -22.03 8.11
N VAL A 81 17.97 -22.23 8.77
CA VAL A 81 16.85 -21.26 8.78
C VAL A 81 17.20 -19.98 9.56
N GLN A 82 18.32 -19.93 10.28
CA GLN A 82 18.88 -18.69 10.83
C GLN A 82 19.68 -17.87 9.81
N ASP A 83 19.79 -18.30 8.55
CA ASP A 83 20.37 -17.47 7.50
C ASP A 83 19.42 -16.33 7.09
N ARG A 84 19.91 -15.08 7.17
CA ARG A 84 19.15 -13.88 6.82
C ARG A 84 18.68 -13.87 5.37
N SER A 85 19.43 -14.46 4.44
CA SER A 85 19.08 -14.47 3.02
C SER A 85 17.78 -15.22 2.72
N ILE A 86 17.48 -16.29 3.46
CA ILE A 86 16.24 -17.08 3.33
C ILE A 86 15.03 -16.21 3.66
N TRP A 87 15.08 -15.52 4.81
CA TRP A 87 13.99 -14.67 5.27
C TRP A 87 13.89 -13.37 4.48
N LEU A 88 15.02 -12.79 4.07
CA LEU A 88 15.07 -11.62 3.20
C LEU A 88 14.41 -11.91 1.85
N LEU A 89 14.69 -13.07 1.26
CA LEU A 89 14.03 -13.50 0.02
C LEU A 89 12.55 -13.78 0.26
N ALA A 90 12.18 -14.51 1.31
CA ALA A 90 10.76 -14.75 1.63
C ALA A 90 9.97 -13.45 1.85
N LEU A 91 10.58 -12.43 2.47
CA LEU A 91 9.98 -11.11 2.63
C LEU A 91 9.91 -10.33 1.32
N ARG A 92 10.94 -10.38 0.46
CA ARG A 92 10.91 -9.81 -0.89
C ARG A 92 9.80 -10.42 -1.75
N ASP A 93 9.68 -11.75 -1.74
CA ASP A 93 8.62 -12.49 -2.43
C ASP A 93 7.23 -12.02 -1.93
N ILE A 94 7.04 -11.88 -0.61
CA ILE A 94 5.80 -11.35 -0.03
C ILE A 94 5.56 -9.90 -0.45
N LEU A 95 6.57 -9.04 -0.44
CA LEU A 95 6.43 -7.63 -0.81
C LEU A 95 6.15 -7.41 -2.31
N GLU A 96 6.48 -8.38 -3.18
CA GLU A 96 6.06 -8.38 -4.59
C GLU A 96 4.52 -8.52 -4.71
N VAL A 97 3.91 -9.42 -3.94
CA VAL A 97 2.44 -9.63 -3.93
C VAL A 97 1.68 -8.69 -3.01
N ARG A 98 2.37 -8.15 -2.00
CA ARG A 98 1.84 -7.28 -0.96
C ARG A 98 2.80 -6.10 -0.73
N PRO A 99 2.85 -5.11 -1.64
CA PRO A 99 3.69 -3.94 -1.45
C PRO A 99 3.36 -3.26 -0.13
N ILE A 100 4.40 -3.01 0.67
CA ILE A 100 4.35 -2.22 1.91
C ILE A 100 5.57 -1.29 1.84
N PRO A 101 5.40 -0.03 1.40
CA PRO A 101 6.53 0.82 1.00
C PRO A 101 7.61 0.95 2.09
N ARG A 102 7.22 1.16 3.34
CA ARG A 102 8.13 1.34 4.48
C ARG A 102 9.03 0.13 4.73
N LEU A 103 8.48 -1.09 4.61
CA LEU A 103 9.25 -2.32 4.69
C LEU A 103 10.17 -2.48 3.48
N SER A 104 9.68 -2.20 2.28
CA SER A 104 10.48 -2.24 1.05
C SER A 104 11.69 -1.30 1.11
N PHE A 105 11.54 -0.09 1.65
CA PHE A 105 12.62 0.88 1.81
C PHE A 105 13.68 0.47 2.85
N SER A 106 13.29 -0.21 3.94
CA SER A 106 14.20 -0.62 5.03
C SER A 106 14.76 -2.04 4.88
N LEU A 107 14.39 -2.76 3.82
CA LEU A 107 14.52 -4.21 3.74
C LEU A 107 15.96 -4.71 3.86
N ASP A 108 16.89 -4.00 3.23
CA ASP A 108 18.29 -4.41 3.18
C ASP A 108 19.10 -3.97 4.41
N GLU A 109 18.60 -3.00 5.17
CA GLU A 109 19.21 -2.48 6.40
C GLU A 109 18.84 -3.30 7.65
N ARG A 110 17.66 -3.92 7.64
CA ARG A 110 17.10 -4.68 8.78
C ARG A 110 17.91 -5.91 9.16
N ASP A 111 17.98 -6.23 10.45
CA ASP A 111 18.65 -7.45 10.90
C ASP A 111 17.83 -8.74 10.64
N LEU A 112 18.37 -9.89 11.03
CA LEU A 112 17.68 -11.18 10.88
C LEU A 112 16.34 -11.22 11.63
N ASP A 113 16.31 -10.77 12.88
CA ASP A 113 15.14 -10.89 13.75
C ASP A 113 14.02 -9.95 13.30
N GLU A 114 14.37 -8.75 12.82
CA GLU A 114 13.44 -7.80 12.21
C GLU A 114 12.83 -8.36 10.91
N VAL A 115 13.65 -8.93 10.02
CA VAL A 115 13.17 -9.52 8.75
C VAL A 115 12.31 -10.77 9.03
N MET A 116 12.71 -11.63 9.97
CA MET A 116 11.92 -12.78 10.42
C MET A 116 10.56 -12.32 10.98
N THR A 117 10.59 -11.36 11.92
CA THR A 117 9.38 -10.84 12.58
C THR A 117 8.43 -10.19 11.58
N ALA A 118 8.93 -9.38 10.64
CA ALA A 118 8.12 -8.82 9.57
C ALA A 118 7.49 -9.91 8.69
N THR A 119 8.28 -10.90 8.24
CA THR A 119 7.79 -12.02 7.42
C THR A 119 6.66 -12.79 8.10
N LEU A 120 6.84 -13.14 9.38
CA LEU A 120 5.85 -13.86 10.19
C LEU A 120 4.60 -13.01 10.44
N ARG A 121 4.75 -11.71 10.72
CA ARG A 121 3.66 -10.77 10.91
C ARG A 121 2.80 -10.66 9.65
N LEU A 122 3.39 -10.39 8.49
CA LEU A 122 2.66 -10.26 7.23
C LEU A 122 1.94 -11.55 6.82
N THR A 123 2.57 -12.71 7.04
CA THR A 123 1.95 -14.02 6.78
C THR A 123 0.75 -14.27 7.70
N THR A 124 0.88 -13.90 8.98
CA THR A 124 -0.22 -14.03 9.96
C THR A 124 -1.37 -13.08 9.62
N LEU A 125 -1.06 -11.84 9.22
CA LEU A 125 -2.06 -10.86 8.81
C LEU A 125 -2.77 -11.29 7.51
N ASP A 126 -2.08 -11.85 6.50
CA ASP A 126 -2.74 -12.37 5.28
C ASP A 126 -3.79 -13.43 5.61
N ARG A 127 -3.46 -14.40 6.48
CA ARG A 127 -4.39 -15.45 6.91
C ARG A 127 -5.61 -14.91 7.65
N LYS A 128 -5.42 -13.97 8.58
CA LYS A 128 -6.51 -13.30 9.31
C LYS A 128 -7.39 -12.47 8.37
N ILE A 129 -6.80 -11.73 7.44
CA ILE A 129 -7.53 -10.91 6.45
C ILE A 129 -8.38 -11.79 5.52
N ARG A 130 -7.85 -12.96 5.11
CA ARG A 130 -8.55 -13.95 4.27
C ARG A 130 -9.55 -14.85 5.01
N GLY A 131 -9.66 -14.75 6.33
CA GLY A 131 -10.56 -15.60 7.12
C GLY A 131 -10.13 -17.08 7.17
N VAL A 132 -8.86 -17.38 6.87
CA VAL A 132 -8.28 -18.72 7.02
C VAL A 132 -8.25 -19.13 8.50
N ASP A 133 -8.07 -18.14 9.38
CA ASP A 133 -8.11 -18.33 10.83
C ASP A 133 -9.52 -17.99 11.37
N PRO A 134 -10.30 -18.99 11.82
CA PRO A 134 -11.75 -18.86 12.03
C PRO A 134 -12.16 -18.06 13.27
N ILE A 135 -11.18 -17.67 14.11
CA ILE A 135 -11.38 -16.79 15.25
C ILE A 135 -10.41 -15.63 15.09
N THR A 136 -10.89 -14.55 14.50
CA THR A 136 -10.19 -13.27 14.43
C THR A 136 -11.03 -12.25 15.20
N THR A 137 -10.41 -11.52 16.13
CA THR A 137 -11.08 -10.48 16.92
C THR A 137 -10.10 -9.33 17.17
N PHE A 138 -10.59 -8.10 17.04
CA PHE A 138 -9.80 -6.93 17.40
C PHE A 138 -9.66 -6.82 18.92
N ARG A 139 -8.43 -6.56 19.38
CA ARG A 139 -8.10 -6.25 20.78
C ARG A 139 -7.86 -4.76 20.93
N ILE A 140 -8.54 -4.13 21.87
CA ILE A 140 -8.34 -2.70 22.16
C ILE A 140 -6.97 -2.49 22.80
N ALA A 141 -6.21 -1.54 22.25
CA ALA A 141 -5.03 -0.99 22.86
C ALA A 141 -5.39 0.21 23.74
N ARG A 142 -6.14 1.19 23.21
CA ARG A 142 -6.51 2.45 23.89
C ARG A 142 -7.88 2.98 23.41
N SER A 143 -8.46 3.90 24.18
CA SER A 143 -9.68 4.63 23.85
C SER A 143 -9.59 6.05 24.41
N PHE A 144 -10.03 7.06 23.66
CA PHE A 144 -9.98 8.47 24.04
C PHE A 144 -11.34 9.13 23.74
N ASP A 145 -12.03 9.63 24.77
CA ASP A 145 -13.28 10.40 24.63
C ASP A 145 -12.94 11.86 24.26
N GLU A 146 -12.65 12.13 22.98
CA GLU A 146 -12.26 13.45 22.45
C GLU A 146 -13.04 13.74 21.15
N ASP A 147 -13.71 14.89 21.10
CA ASP A 147 -14.65 15.24 20.02
C ASP A 147 -13.95 15.76 18.75
N LEU A 148 -14.45 15.37 17.57
CA LEU A 148 -14.02 15.88 16.24
C LEU A 148 -12.54 15.66 15.87
N LEU A 149 -11.86 14.68 16.48
CA LEU A 149 -10.47 14.33 16.18
C LEU A 149 -10.39 13.07 15.30
N PHE A 150 -9.75 13.20 14.13
CA PHE A 150 -9.65 12.14 13.12
C PHE A 150 -8.23 11.54 13.07
N PRO A 151 -8.00 10.31 13.60
CA PRO A 151 -6.68 9.70 13.66
C PRO A 151 -6.37 8.88 12.40
N VAL A 152 -5.37 9.31 11.66
CA VAL A 152 -4.88 8.59 10.47
C VAL A 152 -3.56 7.88 10.80
N PRO A 153 -3.42 6.56 10.60
CA PRO A 153 -2.14 5.87 10.72
C PRO A 153 -1.08 6.49 9.82
N LEU A 154 0.14 6.62 10.36
CA LEU A 154 1.32 6.76 9.55
C LEU A 154 1.85 5.37 9.16
N PRO A 155 2.53 5.25 8.01
CA PRO A 155 3.11 4.00 7.53
C PRO A 155 3.89 3.25 8.61
N GLY A 156 3.55 1.97 8.79
CA GLY A 156 4.12 1.11 9.82
C GLY A 156 3.42 1.14 11.16
N GLY A 157 2.32 1.89 11.28
CA GLY A 157 1.35 1.83 12.37
C GLY A 157 1.86 2.31 13.74
N ARG A 158 3.16 2.61 13.89
CA ARG A 158 3.74 3.13 15.14
C ARG A 158 3.12 4.47 15.53
N TYR A 159 2.98 5.35 14.55
CA TYR A 159 2.50 6.71 14.76
C TYR A 159 1.15 6.90 14.08
N PHE A 160 0.38 7.86 14.57
CA PHE A 160 -0.82 8.35 13.91
C PHE A 160 -0.92 9.86 14.04
N VAL A 161 -1.65 10.48 13.12
CA VAL A 161 -1.78 11.92 13.02
C VAL A 161 -3.23 12.32 13.21
N ILE A 162 -3.44 13.34 14.04
CA ILE A 162 -4.73 13.98 14.26
C ILE A 162 -4.67 15.42 13.76
N LEU A 163 -5.74 15.85 13.08
CA LEU A 163 -5.99 17.26 12.83
C LEU A 163 -6.63 17.91 14.06
N GLN A 164 -5.90 18.79 14.72
CA GLN A 164 -6.42 19.69 15.76
C GLN A 164 -6.84 21.01 15.09
N ASP A 165 -8.05 21.04 14.52
CA ASP A 165 -8.52 22.18 13.71
C ASP A 165 -8.63 23.49 14.50
N SER A 166 -8.98 23.41 15.79
CA SER A 166 -8.98 24.56 16.72
C SER A 166 -7.62 25.27 16.80
N GLU A 167 -6.52 24.55 16.61
CA GLU A 167 -5.16 25.09 16.57
C GLU A 167 -4.56 25.16 15.15
N ARG A 168 -5.29 24.69 14.13
CA ARG A 168 -4.88 24.56 12.73
C ARG A 168 -3.56 23.75 12.57
N LYS A 169 -3.41 22.67 13.35
CA LYS A 169 -2.20 21.84 13.40
C LYS A 169 -2.51 20.38 13.07
N LEU A 170 -1.60 19.73 12.34
CA LEU A 170 -1.48 18.27 12.34
C LEU A 170 -0.51 17.87 13.45
N VAL A 171 -0.96 16.98 14.34
CA VAL A 171 -0.21 16.53 15.52
C VAL A 171 0.01 15.02 15.41
N VAL A 172 1.26 14.58 15.57
CA VAL A 172 1.63 13.16 15.57
C VAL A 172 1.70 12.63 16.99
N HIS A 173 1.12 11.46 17.19
CA HIS A 173 1.06 10.70 18.43
C HIS A 173 1.72 9.33 18.22
N ASP A 174 2.42 8.82 19.23
CA ASP A 174 2.79 7.40 19.27
C ASP A 174 1.54 6.58 19.61
N TRP A 175 1.40 5.40 19.00
CA TRP A 175 0.31 4.46 19.26
C TRP A 175 0.22 4.05 20.73
N ASP A 176 1.37 3.96 21.40
CA ASP A 176 1.48 3.59 22.80
C ASP A 176 1.30 4.80 23.75
N ALA A 177 0.92 5.98 23.24
CA ALA A 177 0.60 7.15 24.06
C ALA A 177 -0.65 6.93 24.93
N ASP A 178 -0.54 7.26 26.21
CA ASP A 178 -1.66 7.14 27.15
C ASP A 178 -2.62 8.35 27.09
N THR A 179 -2.18 9.48 26.52
CA THR A 179 -3.05 10.65 26.29
C THR A 179 -2.77 11.33 24.94
N LEU A 180 -3.81 11.95 24.37
CA LEU A 180 -3.66 12.82 23.19
C LEU A 180 -3.02 14.19 23.50
N ARG A 181 -2.55 14.42 24.74
CA ARG A 181 -1.84 15.66 25.12
C ARG A 181 -0.33 15.56 24.92
N GLU A 182 0.19 14.35 24.76
CA GLU A 182 1.61 14.06 24.51
C GLU A 182 2.00 14.19 23.03
N GLY A 183 1.04 14.50 22.15
CA GLY A 183 1.28 14.68 20.73
C GLY A 183 2.20 15.86 20.43
N ARG A 184 3.03 15.72 19.38
CA ARG A 184 3.93 16.76 18.89
C ARG A 184 3.46 17.31 17.54
N PRO A 185 3.55 18.62 17.26
CA PRO A 185 3.23 19.16 15.94
C PRO A 185 4.09 18.49 14.86
N LEU A 186 3.44 17.97 13.82
CA LEU A 186 4.11 17.29 12.70
C LEU A 186 4.47 18.28 11.59
N VAL A 187 3.65 19.32 11.41
CA VAL A 187 3.88 20.46 10.51
C VAL A 187 3.66 21.77 11.27
N PRO A 188 4.25 22.89 10.83
CA PRO A 188 3.94 24.22 11.36
C PRO A 188 2.43 24.52 11.28
N PRO A 189 1.87 25.32 12.21
CA PRO A 189 0.44 25.66 12.20
C PRO A 189 0.05 26.40 10.91
N SER A 190 -1.06 26.01 10.30
CA SER A 190 -1.56 26.65 9.09
C SER A 190 -2.16 28.03 9.41
N ALA A 191 -1.85 29.03 8.59
CA ALA A 191 -2.45 30.36 8.69
C ALA A 191 -3.98 30.34 8.47
N HIS A 192 -4.50 29.29 7.82
CA HIS A 192 -5.89 29.12 7.40
C HIS A 192 -6.45 27.76 7.86
N PRO A 193 -7.76 27.58 8.07
CA PRO A 193 -8.35 26.29 8.43
C PRO A 193 -7.94 25.18 7.46
N ILE A 194 -7.48 24.05 7.99
CA ILE A 194 -7.09 22.88 7.20
C ILE A 194 -8.36 22.07 6.94
N TYR A 195 -8.63 21.72 5.69
CA TYR A 195 -9.86 21.00 5.33
C TYR A 195 -9.63 19.75 4.47
N LEU A 196 -8.45 19.59 3.89
CA LEU A 196 -7.94 18.33 3.33
C LEU A 196 -6.45 18.23 3.66
N TRP A 197 -5.95 17.01 3.80
CA TRP A 197 -4.52 16.75 3.94
C TRP A 197 -4.24 15.31 3.51
N ARG A 198 -2.99 14.98 3.19
CA ARG A 198 -2.58 13.65 2.74
C ARG A 198 -1.19 13.30 3.22
N ALA A 199 -0.94 12.04 3.60
CA ALA A 199 0.38 11.56 4.01
C ALA A 199 0.79 10.29 3.25
N ILE A 200 2.05 10.19 2.80
CA ILE A 200 2.62 9.07 2.00
C ILE A 200 4.02 8.73 2.51
N PRO A 201 4.40 7.43 2.59
CA PRO A 201 5.78 7.02 2.87
C PRO A 201 6.72 7.38 1.72
N VAL A 202 7.82 8.07 2.04
CA VAL A 202 8.95 8.28 1.11
C VAL A 202 10.22 7.53 1.53
N SER A 203 10.29 7.06 2.78
CA SER A 203 11.32 6.15 3.25
C SER A 203 10.78 5.24 4.38
N SER A 204 11.70 4.61 5.12
CA SER A 204 11.40 3.81 6.32
C SER A 204 10.89 4.62 7.52
N THR A 205 11.22 5.91 7.58
CA THR A 205 10.95 6.83 8.71
C THR A 205 10.38 8.19 8.26
N ALA A 206 10.55 8.55 6.98
CA ALA A 206 10.08 9.80 6.41
C ALA A 206 8.81 9.64 5.57
N ILE A 207 7.97 10.67 5.64
CA ILE A 207 6.70 10.80 4.94
C ILE A 207 6.62 12.18 4.27
N ASN A 208 5.95 12.26 3.13
CA ASN A 208 5.52 13.55 2.58
C ASN A 208 4.07 13.81 2.99
N ILE A 209 3.77 15.05 3.39
CA ILE A 209 2.45 15.49 3.83
C ILE A 209 1.98 16.68 3.01
N ALA A 210 0.95 16.50 2.20
CA ALA A 210 0.24 17.61 1.57
C ALA A 210 -0.86 18.13 2.51
N VAL A 211 -1.04 19.44 2.58
CA VAL A 211 -2.02 20.12 3.44
C VAL A 211 -2.71 21.18 2.60
N ALA A 212 -4.04 21.10 2.51
CA ALA A 212 -4.86 22.13 1.86
C ALA A 212 -5.65 22.91 2.90
N SER A 213 -5.49 24.24 2.87
CA SER A 213 -6.16 25.17 3.77
C SER A 213 -6.90 26.26 3.00
N LEU A 214 -8.00 26.77 3.56
CA LEU A 214 -8.95 27.66 2.85
C LEU A 214 -8.89 29.08 3.40
N GLU A 215 -8.64 30.08 2.55
CA GLU A 215 -8.58 31.48 2.99
C GLU A 215 -9.94 31.93 3.57
N ASP A 216 -9.94 32.33 4.86
CA ASP A 216 -11.11 32.82 5.57
C ASP A 216 -11.60 34.14 4.92
N SER A 217 -12.65 34.07 4.09
CA SER A 217 -13.25 35.24 3.43
C SER A 217 -13.95 36.16 4.44
N LYS A 218 -13.19 37.05 5.08
CA LYS A 218 -13.71 38.03 6.06
C LYS A 218 -14.59 39.11 5.43
N ASP A 219 -14.39 39.40 4.15
CA ASP A 219 -15.23 40.33 3.39
C ASP A 219 -16.30 39.59 2.59
N HIS A 220 -17.57 39.89 2.89
CA HIS A 220 -18.76 39.30 2.24
C HIS A 220 -18.94 39.69 0.75
N VAL A 221 -17.98 40.37 0.13
CA VAL A 221 -18.03 40.85 -1.25
C VAL A 221 -17.30 39.87 -2.18
N GLN A 222 -17.94 38.73 -2.47
CA GLN A 222 -17.59 37.80 -3.57
C GLN A 222 -16.10 37.47 -3.75
N SER A 223 -15.31 37.41 -2.66
CA SER A 223 -13.93 36.95 -2.76
C SER A 223 -13.92 35.47 -3.16
N LEU A 224 -13.16 35.15 -4.21
CA LEU A 224 -12.93 33.76 -4.62
C LEU A 224 -12.26 33.03 -3.46
N GLN A 225 -12.84 31.91 -3.03
CA GLN A 225 -12.27 31.10 -1.96
C GLN A 225 -10.93 30.53 -2.41
N ARG A 226 -9.83 31.13 -1.97
CA ARG A 226 -8.49 30.65 -2.30
C ARG A 226 -8.13 29.45 -1.43
N THR A 227 -7.69 28.37 -2.07
CA THR A 227 -7.04 27.25 -1.39
C THR A 227 -5.54 27.41 -1.46
N HIS A 228 -4.87 27.32 -0.31
CA HIS A 228 -3.42 27.20 -0.20
C HIS A 228 -3.07 25.73 -0.04
N ILE A 229 -2.08 25.25 -0.79
CA ILE A 229 -1.57 23.89 -0.74
C ILE A 229 -0.10 23.95 -0.35
N SER A 230 0.22 23.41 0.83
CA SER A 230 1.58 23.25 1.35
C SER A 230 1.95 21.78 1.32
N ILE A 231 3.17 21.42 0.94
CA ILE A 231 3.67 20.05 1.04
C ILE A 231 4.93 20.05 1.87
N TYR A 232 4.94 19.21 2.89
CA TYR A 232 6.03 19.05 3.84
C TYR A 232 6.70 17.70 3.66
N HIS A 233 8.02 17.65 3.77
CA HIS A 233 8.75 16.44 4.07
C HIS A 233 8.91 16.33 5.59
N CYS A 234 8.42 15.25 6.19
CA CYS A 234 8.39 15.04 7.63
C CYS A 234 9.10 13.73 8.00
N ASN A 235 9.93 13.74 9.05
CA ASN A 235 10.40 12.52 9.67
C ASN A 235 9.53 12.20 10.89
N ALA A 236 8.87 11.04 10.87
CA ALA A 236 7.86 10.69 11.86
C ALA A 236 8.48 10.33 13.23
N ASP A 237 9.73 9.84 13.28
CA ASP A 237 10.43 9.47 14.51
C ASP A 237 11.03 10.71 15.22
N SER A 238 11.74 11.57 14.49
CA SER A 238 12.35 12.79 15.04
C SER A 238 11.35 13.93 15.26
N GLY A 239 10.22 13.94 14.54
CA GLY A 239 9.26 15.03 14.54
C GLY A 239 9.73 16.28 13.79
N THR A 240 10.75 16.18 12.94
CA THR A 240 11.21 17.30 12.10
C THR A 240 10.41 17.40 10.82
N SER A 241 10.11 18.63 10.37
CA SER A 241 9.48 18.88 9.07
C SER A 241 10.09 20.06 8.31
N GLU A 242 10.10 19.93 7.00
CA GLU A 242 10.61 20.90 6.02
C GLU A 242 9.52 21.15 4.97
N LEU A 243 9.26 22.42 4.63
CA LEU A 243 8.32 22.76 3.55
C LEU A 243 9.04 22.58 2.21
N ILE A 244 8.62 21.58 1.43
CA ILE A 244 9.23 21.26 0.12
C ILE A 244 8.50 21.88 -1.06
N ASP A 245 7.22 22.25 -0.91
CA ASP A 245 6.46 22.94 -1.95
C ASP A 245 5.30 23.76 -1.37
N TYR A 246 4.93 24.84 -2.06
CA TYR A 246 3.79 25.69 -1.72
C TYR A 246 3.22 26.38 -2.95
N PHE A 247 1.90 26.35 -3.09
CA PHE A 247 1.17 27.16 -4.08
C PHE A 247 -0.27 27.42 -3.63
N SER A 248 -1.03 28.14 -4.44
CA SER A 248 -2.46 28.36 -4.20
C SER A 248 -3.28 28.32 -5.50
N VAL A 249 -4.57 28.08 -5.36
CA VAL A 249 -5.56 28.11 -6.44
C VAL A 249 -6.77 28.93 -6.00
N ASP A 250 -7.31 29.77 -6.88
CA ASP A 250 -8.43 30.68 -6.59
C ASP A 250 -9.81 29.96 -6.60
N THR A 251 -9.87 28.81 -5.95
CA THR A 251 -11.08 27.98 -5.79
C THR A 251 -10.91 26.99 -4.64
N LYS A 252 -12.03 26.46 -4.13
CA LYS A 252 -12.03 25.33 -3.20
C LYS A 252 -11.79 24.03 -3.96
N ILE A 253 -10.76 23.27 -3.56
CA ILE A 253 -10.49 21.93 -4.12
C ILE A 253 -11.39 20.90 -3.42
N TRP A 254 -11.72 19.81 -4.12
CA TRP A 254 -12.57 18.73 -3.59
C TRP A 254 -11.81 17.42 -3.34
N THR A 255 -10.64 17.26 -3.97
CA THR A 255 -9.79 16.08 -3.79
C THR A 255 -8.33 16.49 -3.78
N LEU A 256 -7.55 15.84 -2.92
CA LEU A 256 -6.11 15.87 -2.90
C LEU A 256 -5.57 14.45 -3.10
N PHE A 257 -4.82 14.26 -4.19
CA PHE A 257 -4.04 13.05 -4.44
C PHE A 257 -2.57 13.44 -4.46
N ILE A 258 -1.74 12.60 -3.84
CA ILE A 258 -0.30 12.73 -3.89
C ILE A 258 0.30 11.32 -3.82
N ASP A 259 1.43 11.12 -4.48
CA ASP A 259 2.30 9.95 -4.34
C ASP A 259 3.77 10.42 -4.17
N THR A 260 4.75 9.52 -4.24
CA THR A 260 6.18 9.87 -4.09
C THR A 260 6.71 10.78 -5.22
N THR A 261 6.01 10.82 -6.35
CA THR A 261 6.42 11.45 -7.62
C THR A 261 5.41 12.47 -8.17
N HIS A 262 4.14 12.41 -7.76
CA HIS A 262 3.05 13.25 -8.28
C HIS A 262 2.18 13.91 -7.21
N LEU A 263 1.53 15.00 -7.63
CA LEU A 263 0.38 15.64 -7.01
C LEU A 263 -0.74 15.69 -8.06
N ALA A 264 -1.97 15.32 -7.69
CA ALA A 264 -3.15 15.55 -8.52
C ALA A 264 -4.28 16.13 -7.68
N ILE A 265 -4.99 17.10 -8.26
CA ILE A 265 -6.01 17.89 -7.58
C ILE A 265 -7.23 17.99 -8.48
N LEU A 266 -8.41 17.83 -7.89
CA LEU A 266 -9.70 17.96 -8.57
C LEU A 266 -10.50 19.12 -7.95
N TRP A 267 -10.99 20.04 -8.76
CA TRP A 267 -11.88 21.12 -8.32
C TRP A 267 -12.97 21.42 -9.35
N ASN A 268 -13.98 22.18 -8.93
CA ASN A 268 -15.02 22.70 -9.83
C ASN A 268 -14.92 24.23 -9.92
N HIS A 269 -15.12 24.75 -11.12
CA HIS A 269 -15.40 26.17 -11.36
C HIS A 269 -16.88 26.30 -11.71
N CYS A 270 -17.59 27.24 -11.10
CA CYS A 270 -19.03 27.47 -11.32
C CYS A 270 -19.37 27.60 -12.82
N ASP A 271 -18.61 28.42 -13.55
CA ASP A 271 -18.91 28.75 -14.95
C ASP A 271 -18.20 27.88 -15.99
N HIS A 272 -17.25 27.04 -15.58
CA HIS A 272 -16.31 26.36 -16.49
C HIS A 272 -16.19 24.84 -16.25
N GLY A 273 -16.97 24.29 -15.31
CA GLY A 273 -17.03 22.86 -15.05
C GLY A 273 -15.88 22.34 -14.19
N GLN A 274 -15.57 21.06 -14.33
CA GLN A 274 -14.57 20.39 -13.50
C GLN A 274 -13.17 20.46 -14.12
N PHE A 275 -12.17 20.60 -13.26
CA PHE A 275 -10.76 20.71 -13.63
C PHE A 275 -9.90 19.73 -12.84
N ALA A 276 -8.96 19.11 -13.55
CA ALA A 276 -7.85 18.37 -12.97
C ALA A 276 -6.55 19.16 -13.16
N TYR A 277 -5.80 19.32 -12.08
CA TYR A 277 -4.42 19.78 -12.11
C TYR A 277 -3.52 18.63 -11.68
N ILE A 278 -2.44 18.40 -12.41
CA ILE A 278 -1.47 17.35 -12.10
C ILE A 278 -0.08 17.98 -12.11
N ARG A 279 0.80 17.54 -11.22
CA ARG A 279 2.18 18.03 -11.09
C ARG A 279 3.07 16.85 -10.72
N THR A 280 4.29 16.84 -11.23
CA THR A 280 5.35 15.91 -10.85
C THR A 280 6.40 16.64 -10.00
N TYR A 281 7.06 15.91 -9.10
CA TYR A 281 8.08 16.47 -8.21
C TYR A 281 9.51 16.41 -8.77
N GLU A 282 9.78 15.62 -9.81
CA GLU A 282 11.13 15.05 -9.99
C GLU A 282 12.13 15.80 -10.92
N GLN A 283 11.78 16.71 -11.87
CA GLN A 283 12.63 16.99 -13.07
C GLN A 283 12.55 18.30 -13.96
N GLY A 284 11.64 19.29 -13.87
CA GLY A 284 11.54 20.41 -14.89
C GLY A 284 10.46 21.55 -14.81
N THR A 285 9.23 21.42 -15.34
CA THR A 285 8.13 22.45 -15.26
C THR A 285 6.77 21.92 -14.73
N HIS A 286 5.69 22.72 -14.69
CA HIS A 286 4.33 22.26 -14.31
C HIS A 286 3.59 21.54 -15.47
N THR A 287 2.48 20.85 -15.18
CA THR A 287 1.52 20.34 -16.21
C THR A 287 0.36 21.33 -16.43
N PRO A 288 -0.21 21.44 -17.64
CA PRO A 288 -1.43 22.21 -17.86
C PRO A 288 -2.63 21.69 -17.04
N ILE A 289 -3.40 22.65 -16.52
CA ILE A 289 -4.75 22.42 -15.97
C ILE A 289 -5.66 21.88 -17.09
N MET A 290 -6.20 20.68 -16.90
CA MET A 290 -7.14 20.06 -17.83
C MET A 290 -8.58 20.34 -17.41
N SER A 291 -9.34 21.03 -18.27
CA SER A 291 -10.80 21.01 -18.18
C SER A 291 -11.30 19.61 -18.53
N LEU A 292 -11.93 18.94 -17.57
CA LEU A 292 -12.59 17.66 -17.78
C LEU A 292 -13.92 17.92 -18.50
N LYS A 293 -13.87 18.11 -19.82
CA LYS A 293 -15.03 18.42 -20.68
C LYS A 293 -16.03 17.26 -20.85
N ASP A 294 -16.07 16.31 -19.91
CA ASP A 294 -17.13 15.29 -19.83
C ASP A 294 -18.22 15.78 -18.85
N PRO A 295 -19.44 16.12 -19.33
CA PRO A 295 -20.53 16.55 -18.44
C PRO A 295 -21.04 15.45 -17.50
N LYS A 296 -20.57 14.21 -17.68
CA LYS A 296 -20.81 13.09 -16.76
C LYS A 296 -19.71 12.94 -15.69
N CYS A 297 -18.63 13.73 -15.76
CA CYS A 297 -17.59 13.71 -14.74
C CYS A 297 -18.18 14.16 -13.38
N PRO A 298 -17.92 13.44 -12.29
CA PRO A 298 -18.70 13.60 -11.06
C PRO A 298 -18.28 14.85 -10.31
N GLN A 299 -19.23 15.77 -10.05
CA GLN A 299 -18.98 17.05 -9.38
C GLN A 299 -18.26 16.89 -8.03
N ARG A 300 -18.52 15.81 -7.31
CA ARG A 300 -17.72 15.37 -6.16
C ARG A 300 -17.27 13.95 -6.39
N GLY A 301 -16.01 13.72 -6.11
CA GLY A 301 -15.34 12.51 -6.51
C GLY A 301 -13.89 12.59 -6.12
N THR A 302 -13.08 11.81 -6.82
CA THR A 302 -11.66 11.65 -6.52
C THR A 302 -10.84 11.46 -7.78
N ILE A 303 -9.54 11.60 -7.65
CA ILE A 303 -8.55 11.50 -8.73
C ILE A 303 -7.43 10.57 -8.29
N THR A 304 -6.95 9.73 -9.20
CA THR A 304 -5.82 8.81 -8.94
C THR A 304 -5.03 8.65 -10.22
N ILE A 305 -3.72 8.89 -10.15
CA ILE A 305 -2.80 8.62 -11.26
C ILE A 305 -2.54 7.13 -11.30
N ILE A 306 -2.56 6.55 -12.50
CA ILE A 306 -2.42 5.10 -12.70
C ILE A 306 -1.19 4.73 -13.55
N SER A 307 -0.63 5.67 -14.30
CA SER A 307 0.59 5.49 -15.09
C SER A 307 1.15 6.85 -15.53
N GLN A 308 2.31 6.89 -16.17
CA GLN A 308 2.89 8.15 -16.66
C GLN A 308 2.03 8.89 -17.69
N GLY A 309 1.06 8.19 -18.30
CA GLY A 309 0.18 8.72 -19.33
C GLY A 309 -1.31 8.71 -18.98
N TYR A 310 -1.72 8.28 -17.78
CA TYR A 310 -3.14 8.08 -17.46
C TYR A 310 -3.50 8.33 -15.99
N PHE A 311 -4.70 8.88 -15.78
CA PHE A 311 -5.34 9.02 -14.48
C PHE A 311 -6.81 8.61 -14.55
N ILE A 312 -7.39 8.26 -13.41
CA ILE A 312 -8.80 7.94 -13.24
C ILE A 312 -9.46 8.96 -12.33
N THR A 313 -10.71 9.31 -12.62
CA THR A 313 -11.60 9.93 -11.64
C THR A 313 -12.73 8.99 -11.24
N ALA A 314 -13.11 8.97 -9.97
CA ALA A 314 -14.26 8.23 -9.45
C ALA A 314 -15.29 9.17 -8.82
N ALA A 315 -16.57 8.84 -8.85
CA ALA A 315 -17.60 9.52 -8.06
C ALA A 315 -17.51 9.11 -6.58
N GLY A 316 -18.05 9.94 -5.68
CA GLY A 316 -18.04 9.67 -4.23
C GLY A 316 -18.73 8.37 -3.77
N GLY A 317 -19.43 7.65 -4.67
CA GLY A 317 -19.98 6.32 -4.41
C GLY A 317 -19.38 5.21 -5.28
N GLY A 318 -18.31 5.47 -6.05
CA GLY A 318 -17.63 4.51 -6.93
C GLY A 318 -18.39 4.09 -8.21
N VAL A 319 -19.72 4.22 -8.24
CA VAL A 319 -20.63 3.83 -9.33
C VAL A 319 -20.21 4.39 -10.71
N TYR A 320 -19.57 5.56 -10.74
CA TYR A 320 -19.05 6.15 -11.97
C TYR A 320 -17.54 6.32 -11.87
N THR A 321 -16.80 5.68 -12.76
CA THR A 321 -15.34 5.77 -12.87
C THR A 321 -14.95 6.05 -14.32
N ARG A 322 -13.98 6.95 -14.52
CA ARG A 322 -13.56 7.46 -15.84
C ARG A 322 -12.05 7.50 -15.97
N LEU A 323 -11.54 6.93 -17.05
CA LEU A 323 -10.13 6.98 -17.45
C LEU A 323 -9.88 8.18 -18.36
N PHE A 324 -8.80 8.91 -18.10
CA PHE A 324 -8.32 10.05 -18.89
C PHE A 324 -6.84 9.87 -19.25
N THR A 325 -6.46 10.31 -20.45
CA THR A 325 -5.05 10.45 -20.86
C THR A 325 -4.45 11.70 -20.23
N MET A 326 -3.29 11.58 -19.59
CA MET A 326 -2.49 12.72 -19.16
C MET A 326 -1.88 13.43 -20.39
N PRO A 327 -1.83 14.76 -20.40
CA PRO A 327 -1.08 15.48 -21.42
C PRO A 327 0.43 15.25 -21.19
N ALA A 328 1.26 15.51 -22.20
CA ALA A 328 2.71 15.43 -22.04
C ALA A 328 3.16 16.38 -20.92
N MET A 329 3.63 15.81 -19.82
CA MET A 329 4.15 16.56 -18.68
C MET A 329 5.64 16.84 -18.88
N HIS A 330 6.06 18.04 -18.49
CA HIS A 330 7.43 18.31 -18.09
C HIS A 330 7.40 18.61 -16.55
N PRO A 331 8.48 18.43 -15.74
CA PRO A 331 8.30 17.90 -14.35
C PRO A 331 8.87 18.61 -13.05
N ILE A 332 8.88 19.94 -12.94
CA ILE A 332 9.37 20.93 -11.90
C ILE A 332 10.87 20.97 -11.43
N ASN A 333 11.45 22.19 -11.33
CA ASN A 333 12.87 22.48 -11.07
C ASN A 333 13.10 23.30 -9.78
N GLY A 334 13.59 22.66 -8.71
CA GLY A 334 13.93 23.28 -7.43
C GLY A 334 13.89 22.29 -6.26
N THR A 335 14.87 22.37 -5.36
CA THR A 335 15.07 21.54 -4.15
C THR A 335 15.05 20.02 -4.34
N HIS A 336 16.22 19.40 -4.14
CA HIS A 336 16.40 17.95 -4.16
C HIS A 336 15.46 17.25 -3.17
N ILE A 337 14.77 16.21 -3.63
CA ILE A 337 14.35 15.12 -2.74
C ILE A 337 15.66 14.51 -2.22
N ALA A 338 15.91 14.62 -0.91
CA ALA A 338 17.24 14.44 -0.32
C ALA A 338 17.85 13.04 -0.59
N ASP A 339 18.86 13.01 -1.47
CA ASP A 339 19.89 11.96 -1.78
C ASP A 339 19.54 10.46 -1.69
N SER A 340 18.27 10.12 -1.55
CA SER A 340 17.76 8.76 -1.45
C SER A 340 17.37 8.26 -2.84
N PRO A 341 17.72 7.01 -3.22
CA PRO A 341 17.30 6.45 -4.50
C PRO A 341 15.77 6.41 -4.56
N VAL A 342 15.18 7.25 -5.41
CA VAL A 342 13.74 7.29 -5.63
C VAL A 342 13.32 5.94 -6.20
N TYR A 343 12.68 5.13 -5.37
CA TYR A 343 11.97 3.95 -5.84
C TYR A 343 10.86 4.45 -6.76
N HIS A 344 10.97 4.12 -8.05
CA HIS A 344 9.89 4.29 -9.02
C HIS A 344 9.04 3.01 -9.03
N PRO A 345 8.01 2.85 -8.18
CA PRO A 345 7.03 1.82 -8.42
C PRO A 345 6.41 2.09 -9.81
N CYS A 346 6.07 1.03 -10.55
CA CYS A 346 5.07 1.21 -11.61
C CYS A 346 3.81 1.77 -10.93
N ILE A 347 3.22 2.83 -11.49
CA ILE A 347 2.32 3.79 -10.81
C ILE A 347 0.91 3.18 -10.55
N TRP A 348 0.86 1.98 -9.99
CA TRP A 348 -0.33 1.16 -9.78
C TRP A 348 -0.69 1.00 -8.29
N SER A 349 -0.28 1.96 -7.45
CA SER A 349 -0.89 2.22 -6.15
C SER A 349 -0.60 3.66 -5.70
N ALA A 350 -1.50 4.22 -4.91
CA ALA A 350 -1.21 5.38 -4.07
C ALA A 350 -1.68 5.05 -2.67
N ALA A 351 -0.73 4.98 -1.73
CA ALA A 351 -1.01 4.80 -0.33
C ALA A 351 -1.70 6.07 0.20
N GLN A 352 -2.92 5.92 0.72
CA GLN A 352 -3.70 7.00 1.30
C GLN A 352 -3.58 7.01 2.82
N GLY A 353 -3.03 8.08 3.39
CA GLY A 353 -3.56 8.67 4.61
C GLY A 353 -4.13 10.06 4.30
N GLY A 354 -5.23 10.50 4.93
CA GLY A 354 -5.56 11.94 5.08
C GLY A 354 -6.88 12.49 4.50
N ASP A 355 -7.34 12.07 3.30
CA ASP A 355 -8.77 12.19 2.95
C ASP A 355 -9.47 10.84 3.03
N TYR A 356 -10.71 10.95 3.45
CA TYR A 356 -11.66 9.92 3.82
C TYR A 356 -12.21 9.20 2.59
N LEU A 357 -12.44 7.89 2.73
CA LEU A 357 -13.43 7.06 2.03
C LEU A 357 -13.37 6.90 0.48
N LEU A 358 -12.66 7.77 -0.26
CA LEU A 358 -13.07 8.03 -1.65
C LEU A 358 -12.06 7.80 -2.78
N ASN A 359 -10.73 7.81 -2.61
CA ASN A 359 -9.87 7.67 -3.81
C ASN A 359 -9.90 6.23 -4.32
N PRO A 360 -10.12 6.00 -5.64
CA PRO A 360 -10.15 4.67 -6.19
C PRO A 360 -8.79 4.00 -6.01
N ARG A 361 -8.77 2.78 -5.46
CA ARG A 361 -7.59 1.92 -5.59
C ARG A 361 -7.62 1.27 -6.98
N ILE A 362 -6.50 1.27 -7.69
CA ILE A 362 -6.32 0.52 -8.94
C ILE A 362 -5.38 -0.65 -8.67
N THR A 363 -5.65 -1.81 -9.29
CA THR A 363 -4.81 -3.00 -9.15
C THR A 363 -4.90 -3.84 -10.44
N PRO A 364 -3.76 -4.16 -11.11
CA PRO A 364 -3.74 -4.93 -12.36
C PRO A 364 -4.17 -6.39 -12.13
N LEU A 365 -5.09 -6.91 -12.96
CA LEU A 365 -5.62 -8.27 -12.80
C LEU A 365 -4.90 -9.34 -13.66
N LEU A 366 -4.02 -8.93 -14.56
CA LEU A 366 -3.24 -9.82 -15.43
C LEU A 366 -1.81 -9.30 -15.58
N LEU A 367 -0.83 -10.06 -15.07
CA LEU A 367 0.59 -9.74 -15.12
C LEU A 367 1.42 -10.94 -15.60
N GLY A 368 1.49 -11.08 -16.93
CA GLY A 368 2.41 -11.99 -17.64
C GLY A 368 3.28 -11.27 -18.68
N HIS A 369 3.16 -9.94 -18.78
CA HIS A 369 3.94 -9.08 -19.66
C HIS A 369 4.53 -7.93 -18.85
N SER A 370 5.74 -7.49 -19.19
CA SER A 370 6.35 -6.31 -18.59
C SER A 370 5.48 -5.08 -18.87
N LEU A 371 4.79 -4.57 -17.85
CA LEU A 371 4.02 -3.34 -17.96
C LEU A 371 4.97 -2.19 -18.29
N SER A 372 4.82 -1.61 -19.48
CA SER A 372 5.46 -0.33 -19.78
C SER A 372 4.80 0.74 -18.90
N SER A 373 5.60 1.61 -18.30
CA SER A 373 5.13 2.76 -17.52
C SER A 373 4.20 3.72 -18.29
N LYS A 374 4.14 3.56 -19.62
CA LYS A 374 3.38 4.38 -20.57
C LYS A 374 2.01 3.81 -20.98
N THR A 375 1.72 2.55 -20.66
CA THR A 375 0.47 1.88 -21.09
C THR A 375 -0.24 1.25 -19.90
N PRO A 376 -1.55 1.50 -19.71
CA PRO A 376 -2.33 0.83 -18.68
C PRO A 376 -2.39 -0.68 -18.93
N PRO A 377 -2.52 -1.51 -17.88
CA PRO A 377 -2.59 -2.95 -18.00
C PRO A 377 -3.80 -3.35 -18.84
N PRO A 378 -3.75 -4.49 -19.55
CA PRO A 378 -4.86 -4.95 -20.38
C PRO A 378 -6.11 -5.30 -19.55
N LYS A 379 -5.94 -5.58 -18.25
CA LYS A 379 -7.04 -5.75 -17.30
C LYS A 379 -6.65 -5.22 -15.93
N PHE A 380 -7.51 -4.43 -15.32
CA PHE A 380 -7.36 -3.93 -13.95
C PHE A 380 -8.72 -3.81 -13.26
N ALA A 381 -8.71 -3.78 -11.94
CA ALA A 381 -9.89 -3.43 -11.16
C ALA A 381 -9.68 -2.09 -10.47
N VAL A 382 -10.80 -1.40 -10.23
CA VAL A 382 -10.88 -0.10 -9.58
C VAL A 382 -11.86 -0.20 -8.42
N TRP A 383 -11.37 -0.15 -7.18
CA TRP A 383 -12.20 -0.18 -5.98
C TRP A 383 -12.50 1.24 -5.52
N ALA A 384 -13.78 1.61 -5.47
CA ALA A 384 -14.22 2.89 -4.93
C ALA A 384 -15.51 2.67 -4.14
N GLY A 385 -15.49 3.04 -2.85
CA GLY A 385 -16.56 2.72 -1.91
C GLY A 385 -16.85 1.22 -1.87
N ARG A 386 -18.10 0.85 -2.21
CA ARG A 386 -18.59 -0.55 -2.25
C ARG A 386 -18.51 -1.23 -3.61
N HIS A 387 -17.99 -0.55 -4.63
CA HIS A 387 -17.93 -1.05 -5.99
C HIS A 387 -16.51 -1.40 -6.39
N VAL A 388 -16.37 -2.55 -7.06
CA VAL A 388 -15.20 -2.88 -7.85
C VAL A 388 -15.57 -2.81 -9.32
N THR A 389 -14.98 -1.86 -10.06
CA THR A 389 -15.17 -1.75 -11.51
C THR A 389 -13.98 -2.41 -12.20
N ILE A 390 -14.24 -3.52 -12.88
CA ILE A 390 -13.25 -4.27 -13.65
C ILE A 390 -13.17 -3.66 -15.05
N TYR A 391 -12.03 -3.06 -15.36
CA TYR A 391 -11.68 -2.57 -16.68
C TYR A 391 -10.94 -3.67 -17.45
N SER A 392 -11.44 -4.00 -18.64
CA SER A 392 -10.81 -4.96 -19.57
C SER A 392 -10.64 -4.30 -20.92
N LEU A 393 -9.44 -4.37 -21.51
CA LEU A 393 -9.15 -3.81 -22.83
C LEU A 393 -10.05 -4.50 -23.86
N LEU A 394 -10.70 -3.71 -24.71
CA LEU A 394 -11.52 -4.20 -25.82
C LEU A 394 -10.62 -4.72 -26.94
N ASP A 395 -10.89 -5.94 -27.40
CA ASP A 395 -10.09 -6.61 -28.44
C ASP A 395 -9.88 -5.71 -29.68
N GLY A 396 -8.61 -5.52 -30.05
CA GLY A 396 -8.21 -4.77 -31.24
C GLY A 396 -8.30 -3.24 -31.12
N ALA A 397 -8.60 -2.68 -29.94
CA ALA A 397 -8.64 -1.23 -29.72
C ALA A 397 -7.56 -0.75 -28.76
N ASP A 398 -6.65 0.10 -29.24
CA ASP A 398 -5.77 0.87 -28.37
C ASP A 398 -6.63 1.72 -27.40
N VAL A 399 -6.41 1.52 -26.09
CA VAL A 399 -6.88 2.40 -25.00
C VAL A 399 -8.41 2.41 -24.76
N ARG A 400 -9.19 1.54 -25.40
CA ARG A 400 -10.62 1.38 -25.06
C ARG A 400 -10.83 0.23 -24.09
N TYR A 401 -11.54 0.51 -23.01
CA TYR A 401 -11.88 -0.47 -21.98
C TYR A 401 -13.39 -0.68 -21.88
N ASP A 402 -13.79 -1.94 -21.76
CA ASP A 402 -15.08 -2.31 -21.18
C ASP A 402 -14.98 -2.23 -19.65
N ALA A 403 -16.06 -1.85 -18.98
CA ALA A 403 -16.10 -1.57 -17.55
C ALA A 403 -17.30 -2.28 -16.89
N ASN A 404 -17.00 -3.33 -16.12
CA ASN A 404 -18.02 -4.11 -15.40
C ASN A 404 -17.93 -3.81 -13.89
N SER A 405 -18.93 -3.10 -13.36
CA SER A 405 -19.02 -2.75 -11.94
C SER A 405 -19.77 -3.83 -11.16
N GLN A 406 -19.09 -4.42 -10.18
CA GLN A 406 -19.65 -5.42 -9.25
C GLN A 406 -19.75 -4.83 -7.83
N HIS A 407 -20.71 -5.32 -7.05
CA HIS A 407 -20.85 -4.94 -5.63
C HIS A 407 -20.00 -5.87 -4.77
N MET A 408 -19.20 -5.32 -3.85
CA MET A 408 -18.25 -6.10 -3.04
C MET A 408 -18.91 -6.94 -1.94
N CYS A 409 -20.17 -6.66 -1.60
CA CYS A 409 -20.95 -7.43 -0.64
C CYS A 409 -22.35 -7.71 -1.24
N PRO A 410 -22.48 -8.67 -2.17
CA PRO A 410 -23.74 -8.91 -2.88
C PRO A 410 -24.91 -9.28 -1.95
N ASP A 411 -24.63 -9.80 -0.76
CA ASP A 411 -25.64 -10.19 0.24
C ASP A 411 -26.27 -9.01 1.01
N LEU A 412 -25.77 -7.78 0.83
CA LEU A 412 -26.27 -6.60 1.52
C LEU A 412 -27.18 -5.77 0.59
N PRO A 413 -28.46 -5.55 0.96
CA PRO A 413 -29.36 -4.73 0.16
C PRO A 413 -28.92 -3.26 0.15
N TYR A 414 -29.09 -2.62 -0.99
CA TYR A 414 -28.74 -1.22 -1.22
C TYR A 414 -29.66 -0.27 -0.44
N TYR A 415 -29.14 0.35 0.61
CA TYR A 415 -29.77 1.49 1.27
C TYR A 415 -29.06 2.79 0.84
N ILE A 416 -29.83 3.73 0.29
CA ILE A 416 -29.34 5.07 -0.01
C ILE A 416 -29.32 5.84 1.31
N GLY A 417 -28.16 5.95 1.96
CA GLY A 417 -28.01 6.59 3.27
C GLY A 417 -26.56 6.91 3.65
N GLU A 418 -26.38 7.57 4.80
CA GLU A 418 -25.07 7.98 5.34
C GLU A 418 -24.38 6.89 6.18
N ASP A 419 -25.02 5.73 6.33
CA ASP A 419 -24.74 4.71 7.36
C ASP A 419 -23.55 3.77 7.04
N GLU A 420 -22.85 3.98 5.93
CA GLU A 420 -22.04 2.92 5.29
C GLU A 420 -20.63 3.39 4.93
N ARG A 421 -19.66 3.12 5.80
CA ARG A 421 -18.29 3.65 5.71
C ARG A 421 -17.28 2.53 5.38
N SER A 422 -16.67 2.63 4.19
CA SER A 422 -15.72 1.64 3.65
C SER A 422 -14.33 2.24 3.52
N PHE A 423 -13.32 1.55 4.05
CA PHE A 423 -11.93 2.02 4.02
C PHE A 423 -11.05 0.99 3.31
N MET A 424 -10.35 1.45 2.28
CA MET A 424 -9.40 0.64 1.53
C MET A 424 -8.00 0.99 2.02
N GLY A 425 -7.24 -0.01 2.45
CA GLY A 425 -5.81 0.12 2.59
C GLY A 425 -5.13 -0.02 1.23
N GLU A 426 -3.86 -0.44 1.23
CA GLU A 426 -3.24 -0.97 0.04
C GLU A 426 -3.81 -2.38 -0.22
N ILE A 427 -3.32 -3.44 0.41
CA ILE A 427 -3.59 -4.84 0.06
C ILE A 427 -4.94 -5.42 0.54
N SER A 428 -5.74 -4.66 1.27
CA SER A 428 -6.99 -5.08 1.91
C SER A 428 -7.98 -3.92 2.06
N GLY A 429 -9.18 -4.22 2.55
CA GLY A 429 -10.11 -3.19 2.99
C GLY A 429 -10.90 -3.64 4.20
N VAL A 430 -11.41 -2.67 4.95
CA VAL A 430 -12.28 -2.85 6.10
C VAL A 430 -13.56 -2.07 5.89
N HIS A 431 -14.69 -2.74 6.05
CA HIS A 431 -16.01 -2.16 5.81
C HIS A 431 -16.87 -2.23 7.06
N ALA A 432 -17.40 -1.08 7.50
CA ALA A 432 -18.32 -1.00 8.63
C ALA A 432 -19.75 -1.35 8.21
N LEU A 433 -20.42 -2.16 9.02
CA LEU A 433 -21.82 -2.54 8.86
C LEU A 433 -22.71 -1.96 9.95
N SER A 434 -23.96 -1.69 9.59
CA SER A 434 -25.03 -1.27 10.51
C SER A 434 -25.34 -2.29 11.62
N ASP A 435 -24.97 -3.57 11.45
CA ASP A 435 -25.13 -4.63 12.45
C ASP A 435 -24.01 -4.66 13.51
N ARG A 436 -23.23 -3.58 13.65
CA ARG A 436 -22.10 -3.45 14.59
C ARG A 436 -20.97 -4.45 14.33
N SER A 437 -20.75 -4.77 13.06
CA SER A 437 -19.62 -5.60 12.63
C SER A 437 -18.73 -4.89 11.62
N LEU A 438 -17.48 -5.33 11.60
CA LEU A 438 -16.49 -4.99 10.58
C LEU A 438 -16.33 -6.18 9.64
N ARG A 439 -16.18 -5.90 8.35
CA ARG A 439 -15.84 -6.86 7.31
C ARG A 439 -14.45 -6.53 6.78
N LEU A 440 -13.47 -7.35 7.15
CA LEU A 440 -12.09 -7.27 6.64
C LEU A 440 -11.98 -8.20 5.42
N PHE A 441 -11.42 -7.72 4.31
CA PHE A 441 -11.27 -8.52 3.08
C PHE A 441 -9.91 -8.29 2.42
N ALA A 442 -9.36 -9.34 1.82
CA ALA A 442 -8.17 -9.21 0.98
C ALA A 442 -8.57 -8.65 -0.39
N LEU A 443 -7.81 -7.67 -0.89
CA LEU A 443 -7.91 -7.28 -2.29
C LEU A 443 -7.18 -8.31 -3.16
N PRO A 444 -7.67 -8.61 -4.37
CA PRO A 444 -7.14 -9.71 -5.19
C PRO A 444 -5.68 -9.46 -5.56
N VAL A 445 -4.88 -10.52 -5.41
CA VAL A 445 -3.43 -10.47 -5.65
C VAL A 445 -3.13 -10.61 -7.13
N THR A 446 -2.25 -9.75 -7.63
CA THR A 446 -1.99 -9.50 -9.05
C THR A 446 -1.01 -10.47 -9.69
N HIS A 447 -0.17 -11.11 -8.87
CA HIS A 447 0.87 -12.04 -9.31
C HIS A 447 0.49 -13.46 -8.88
N THR A 448 -0.48 -14.07 -9.57
CA THR A 448 -0.91 -15.48 -9.31
C THR A 448 0.22 -16.50 -9.49
N THR A 449 1.31 -16.12 -10.18
CA THR A 449 2.53 -16.91 -10.37
C THR A 449 3.70 -16.49 -9.48
N SER A 450 3.56 -15.47 -8.63
CA SER A 450 4.65 -15.07 -7.73
C SER A 450 4.83 -16.08 -6.59
N PHE A 451 6.09 -16.32 -6.23
CA PHE A 451 6.44 -17.09 -5.04
C PHE A 451 5.87 -16.47 -3.76
N GLY A 452 5.55 -15.17 -3.74
CA GLY A 452 4.93 -14.49 -2.61
C GLY A 452 3.62 -15.10 -2.13
N LEU A 453 2.72 -15.49 -3.04
CA LEU A 453 1.48 -16.18 -2.68
C LEU A 453 1.75 -17.54 -2.02
N MET A 454 2.73 -18.27 -2.55
CA MET A 454 3.20 -19.53 -1.98
C MET A 454 3.87 -19.32 -0.62
N ARG A 455 4.64 -18.23 -0.41
CA ARG A 455 5.23 -17.87 0.88
C ARG A 455 4.16 -17.65 1.95
N LEU A 456 3.08 -16.95 1.60
CA LEU A 456 1.92 -16.70 2.48
C LEU A 456 1.15 -17.99 2.81
N GLY A 457 1.37 -19.09 2.09
CA GLY A 457 0.62 -20.33 2.24
C GLY A 457 -0.80 -20.26 1.66
N SER A 458 -1.07 -19.23 0.85
CA SER A 458 -2.39 -18.92 0.31
C SER A 458 -2.51 -19.46 -1.10
N ALA A 459 -3.16 -20.62 -1.25
CA ALA A 459 -3.59 -21.09 -2.56
C ALA A 459 -4.57 -20.07 -3.16
N PRO A 460 -4.44 -19.69 -4.45
CA PRO A 460 -5.49 -18.92 -5.11
C PRO A 460 -6.78 -19.75 -5.07
N SER A 461 -7.85 -19.20 -4.51
CA SER A 461 -9.15 -19.86 -4.52
C SER A 461 -9.59 -20.01 -5.98
N ALA A 462 -9.64 -21.26 -6.46
CA ALA A 462 -10.04 -21.56 -7.83
C ALA A 462 -11.48 -21.14 -8.11
N ASP A 463 -12.30 -21.03 -7.06
CA ASP A 463 -13.63 -20.43 -7.07
C ASP A 463 -13.49 -18.90 -7.11
N ALA A 464 -13.34 -18.36 -8.31
CA ALA A 464 -13.01 -16.95 -8.57
C ALA A 464 -14.16 -15.94 -8.31
N ASP A 465 -15.34 -16.42 -7.92
CA ASP A 465 -16.57 -15.59 -7.81
C ASP A 465 -16.86 -15.10 -6.38
N GLY A 466 -16.09 -15.53 -5.37
CA GLY A 466 -16.30 -15.17 -3.97
C GLY A 466 -15.12 -14.42 -3.35
N PHE A 467 -15.31 -13.14 -3.01
CA PHE A 467 -14.36 -12.44 -2.13
C PHE A 467 -14.40 -13.08 -0.73
N GLN A 468 -13.24 -13.50 -0.22
CA GLN A 468 -13.13 -13.95 1.16
C GLN A 468 -13.22 -12.74 2.10
N VAL A 469 -14.23 -12.76 2.97
CA VAL A 469 -14.52 -11.69 3.93
C VAL A 469 -14.52 -12.26 5.35
N THR A 470 -13.65 -11.71 6.19
CA THR A 470 -13.61 -11.99 7.62
C THR A 470 -14.57 -11.06 8.34
N LYS A 471 -15.63 -11.62 8.93
CA LYS A 471 -16.54 -10.86 9.82
C LYS A 471 -15.90 -10.76 11.21
N LEU A 472 -15.86 -9.54 11.75
CA LEU A 472 -15.26 -9.18 13.02
C LEU A 472 -16.27 -8.36 13.82
N ASN A 473 -16.33 -8.54 15.14
CA ASN A 473 -17.17 -7.69 16.00
C ASN A 473 -16.44 -6.37 16.28
N CYS A 474 -17.16 -5.25 16.29
CA CYS A 474 -16.61 -3.97 16.73
C CYS A 474 -16.26 -4.06 18.23
N PRO A 475 -15.00 -3.81 18.64
CA PRO A 475 -14.62 -3.98 20.04
C PRO A 475 -15.10 -2.78 20.88
N ASP A 476 -15.74 -3.06 22.02
CA ASP A 476 -16.24 -2.07 23.01
C ASP A 476 -17.20 -0.99 22.45
N MET A 477 -17.89 -1.24 21.35
CA MET A 477 -18.85 -0.26 20.81
C MET A 477 -20.13 -0.22 21.66
N ARG A 478 -20.51 0.95 22.15
CA ARG A 478 -21.65 1.17 23.07
C ARG A 478 -23.01 1.09 22.35
N GLU A 479 -24.10 1.01 23.11
CA GLU A 479 -25.44 0.76 22.55
C GLU A 479 -26.02 1.91 21.69
N HIS A 480 -25.41 3.08 21.71
CA HIS A 480 -25.79 4.23 20.86
C HIS A 480 -24.62 4.74 20.02
N GLU A 481 -23.52 3.99 19.95
CA GLU A 481 -22.37 4.32 19.12
C GLU A 481 -22.54 3.70 17.71
N ILE A 482 -22.23 4.51 16.69
CA ILE A 482 -22.00 4.09 15.30
C ILE A 482 -20.53 4.28 14.94
N ILE A 483 -20.06 3.56 13.92
CA ILE A 483 -18.70 3.79 13.38
C ILE A 483 -18.75 5.05 12.51
N PHE A 484 -18.21 6.14 13.03
CA PHE A 484 -17.98 7.36 12.27
C PHE A 484 -16.74 7.23 11.40
N GLU A 485 -15.67 6.62 11.89
CA GLU A 485 -14.47 6.42 11.09
C GLU A 485 -13.74 5.14 11.44
N LEU A 486 -12.93 4.70 10.50
CA LEU A 486 -12.18 3.47 10.55
C LEU A 486 -10.93 3.66 9.69
N SER A 487 -9.77 3.18 10.12
CA SER A 487 -8.57 3.16 9.29
C SER A 487 -7.69 1.98 9.70
N PHE A 488 -6.96 1.40 8.75
CA PHE A 488 -6.25 0.14 8.95
C PHE A 488 -4.84 0.23 8.40
N ASP A 489 -3.83 0.03 9.26
CA ASP A 489 -2.44 -0.13 8.85
C ASP A 489 -2.12 -1.60 8.62
N GLU A 490 -1.86 -1.93 7.36
CA GLU A 490 -1.68 -3.32 6.89
C GLU A 490 -0.30 -3.88 7.19
N GLU A 491 0.68 -3.01 7.49
CA GLU A 491 2.00 -3.42 7.96
C GLU A 491 1.90 -4.05 9.36
N SER A 492 1.17 -3.41 10.27
CA SER A 492 1.08 -3.79 11.69
C SER A 492 -0.19 -4.53 12.08
N GLY A 493 -1.25 -4.46 11.28
CA GLY A 493 -2.59 -4.95 11.63
C GLY A 493 -3.32 -4.07 12.65
N ARG A 494 -2.89 -2.81 12.79
CA ARG A 494 -3.51 -1.82 13.69
C ARG A 494 -4.72 -1.18 13.03
N LEU A 495 -5.75 -0.98 13.83
CA LEU A 495 -7.02 -0.42 13.47
C LEU A 495 -7.30 0.81 14.32
N PHE A 496 -7.66 1.89 13.65
CA PHE A 496 -8.10 3.14 14.22
C PHE A 496 -9.59 3.22 13.97
N MET A 497 -10.37 3.55 15.00
CA MET A 497 -11.82 3.73 14.89
C MET A 497 -12.21 5.04 15.53
N ILE A 498 -13.27 5.64 15.03
CA ILE A 498 -14.02 6.68 15.73
C ILE A 498 -15.45 6.16 15.87
N TYR A 499 -15.89 6.09 17.11
CA TYR A 499 -17.28 5.85 17.43
C TYR A 499 -17.96 7.18 17.71
N GLU A 500 -19.12 7.45 17.10
CA GLU A 500 -19.94 8.63 17.38
C GLU A 500 -21.25 8.19 18.04
N ASP A 501 -21.65 8.84 19.13
CA ASP A 501 -22.93 8.60 19.81
C ASP A 501 -24.07 9.31 19.07
N GLU A 502 -24.98 8.52 18.49
CA GLU A 502 -26.14 8.96 17.69
C GLU A 502 -27.00 10.05 18.36
N LYS A 503 -26.99 10.14 19.70
CA LYS A 503 -27.88 11.01 20.48
C LYS A 503 -27.26 12.36 20.81
N ASN A 504 -25.94 12.44 20.87
CA ASN A 504 -25.23 13.64 21.36
C ASN A 504 -24.04 14.06 20.48
N LEU A 505 -23.73 13.32 19.42
CA LEU A 505 -22.65 13.57 18.47
C LEU A 505 -21.26 13.64 19.10
N LYS A 506 -21.09 13.05 20.29
CA LYS A 506 -19.76 12.91 20.89
C LYS A 506 -18.99 11.82 20.20
N SER A 507 -17.72 12.10 19.94
CA SER A 507 -16.79 11.16 19.31
C SER A 507 -15.87 10.51 20.34
N ARG A 508 -15.50 9.26 20.07
CA ARG A 508 -14.50 8.50 20.84
C ARG A 508 -13.57 7.79 19.88
N ILE A 509 -12.29 8.11 19.96
CA ILE A 509 -11.25 7.38 19.23
C ILE A 509 -11.00 6.04 19.93
N VAL A 510 -10.98 4.94 19.19
CA VAL A 510 -10.63 3.61 19.69
C VAL A 510 -9.48 3.04 18.85
N LEU A 511 -8.38 2.71 19.52
CA LEU A 511 -7.20 2.08 18.93
C LEU A 511 -7.25 0.58 19.21
N ALA A 512 -7.23 -0.26 18.17
CA ALA A 512 -7.29 -1.71 18.29
C ALA A 512 -6.29 -2.44 17.36
N HIS A 513 -6.00 -3.72 17.60
CA HIS A 513 -5.11 -4.52 16.77
C HIS A 513 -5.64 -5.94 16.56
N LEU A 514 -5.29 -6.54 15.42
CA LEU A 514 -5.85 -7.80 14.90
C LEU A 514 -5.19 -9.07 15.48
#